data_AF-A0A538B3Q5-F1
#
_entry.id   AF-A0A538B3Q5-F1
#
_cell.length_a   1.000
_cell.length_b   1.000
_cell.length_c   1.000
_cell.angle_alpha   90.00
_cell.angle_beta   90.00
_cell.angle_gamma   90.00
#
_symmetry.space_group_name_H-M   'P 1'
#
loop_
_entity.id
_entity.type
_entity.pdbx_description
1 polymer ?
#
loop_
_entity_poly.entity_id
_entity_poly.type
_entity_poly.pdbx_seq_one_letter_code
_entity_poly.pdbx_strand_id
1 'polypeptide(L)'
;MDDGRFARAIAAIDAANADDPNRITVAGEERPKELAHAELATAWVHRLRPDAGEELLLAARAHHLRRWAIPRDSYPEGRNGYLRWRRELQKAHAADVGRILEGEGYDATTVARVQEIIQKRRLSSDPEVQTFEDAL
;
A
#
# COMPACT_ATOMS: atom_id res chain seq x y z
N MET A 1 4.37 -18.40 -18.72
CA MET A 1 5.20 -17.20 -18.85
C MET A 1 4.64 -16.22 -17.85
N ASP A 2 5.47 -15.54 -17.08
CA ASP A 2 4.97 -14.45 -16.24
C ASP A 2 4.54 -13.34 -17.20
N ASP A 3 3.25 -13.29 -17.52
CA ASP A 3 2.65 -12.51 -18.62
C ASP A 3 2.62 -10.99 -18.31
N GLY A 4 3.59 -10.49 -17.55
CA GLY A 4 3.69 -9.09 -17.12
C GLY A 4 2.59 -8.68 -16.13
N ARG A 5 1.85 -9.63 -15.54
CA ARG A 5 0.74 -9.36 -14.61
C ARG A 5 1.22 -8.51 -13.42
N PHE A 6 2.35 -8.88 -12.84
CA PHE A 6 2.95 -8.13 -11.74
C PHE A 6 3.27 -6.69 -12.14
N ALA A 7 3.95 -6.50 -13.28
CA ALA A 7 4.29 -5.17 -13.76
C ALA A 7 3.07 -4.29 -14.03
N ARG A 8 1.98 -4.85 -14.60
CA ARG A 8 0.73 -4.11 -14.80
C ARG A 8 0.06 -3.72 -13.48
N ALA A 9 0.04 -4.62 -12.50
CA ALA A 9 -0.50 -4.30 -11.18
C ALA A 9 0.28 -3.20 -10.46
N ILE A 10 1.61 -3.24 -10.51
CA ILE A 10 2.46 -2.16 -9.99
C ILE A 10 2.13 -0.84 -10.70
N ALA A 11 2.05 -0.85 -12.03
CA ALA A 11 1.72 0.35 -12.81
C ALA A 11 0.32 0.89 -12.49
N ALA A 12 -0.67 0.02 -12.26
CA ALA A 12 -2.04 0.42 -11.90
C ALA A 12 -2.10 1.03 -10.48
N ILE A 13 -1.33 0.49 -9.53
CA ILE A 13 -1.20 1.06 -8.17
C ILE A 13 -0.49 2.41 -8.23
N ASP A 14 0.61 2.51 -8.99
CA ASP A 14 1.35 3.76 -9.17
C ASP A 14 0.49 4.83 -9.85
N ALA A 15 -0.27 4.47 -10.88
CA ALA A 15 -1.21 5.36 -11.55
C ALA A 15 -2.29 5.86 -10.58
N ALA A 16 -2.82 4.99 -9.72
CA ALA A 16 -3.77 5.38 -8.70
C ALA A 16 -3.17 6.41 -7.73
N ASN A 17 -1.94 6.21 -7.27
CA ASN A 17 -1.23 7.13 -6.36
C ASN A 17 -0.67 8.39 -7.03
N ALA A 18 -0.49 8.39 -8.34
CA ALA A 18 -0.10 9.57 -9.11
C ALA A 18 -1.19 10.66 -9.12
N ASP A 19 -2.45 10.28 -8.87
CA ASP A 19 -3.58 11.21 -8.73
C ASP A 19 -3.56 12.01 -7.41
N ASP A 20 -2.59 11.79 -6.51
CA ASP A 20 -2.46 12.55 -5.27
C ASP A 20 -2.16 14.04 -5.56
N PRO A 21 -3.06 14.98 -5.18
CA PRO A 21 -2.81 16.40 -5.39
C PRO A 21 -1.72 16.95 -4.47
N ASN A 22 -1.38 16.24 -3.39
CA ASN A 22 -0.32 16.65 -2.48
C ASN A 22 1.02 16.23 -3.05
N ARG A 23 2.00 17.14 -3.04
CA ARG A 23 3.36 16.87 -3.53
C ARG A 23 4.39 17.02 -2.42
N ILE A 24 5.48 16.27 -2.54
CA ILE A 24 6.66 16.35 -1.68
C ILE A 24 7.92 16.36 -2.54
N THR A 25 9.01 16.93 -2.01
CA THR A 25 10.31 16.86 -2.65
C THR A 25 11.03 15.58 -2.25
N VAL A 26 11.37 14.72 -3.22
CA VAL A 26 12.25 13.55 -3.02
C VAL A 26 13.44 13.67 -3.97
N ALA A 27 14.65 13.63 -3.42
CA ALA A 27 15.90 13.76 -4.20
C ALA A 27 15.96 15.02 -5.10
N GLY A 28 15.31 16.11 -4.68
CA GLY A 28 15.27 17.37 -5.43
C GLY A 28 14.15 17.48 -6.47
N GLU A 29 13.30 16.45 -6.61
CA GLU A 29 12.15 16.45 -7.52
C GLU A 29 10.83 16.49 -6.74
N GLU A 30 9.89 17.33 -7.19
CA GLU A 30 8.52 17.38 -6.68
C GLU A 30 7.69 16.21 -7.23
N ARG A 31 7.12 15.38 -6.36
CA ARG A 31 6.42 14.15 -6.74
C ARG A 31 5.11 13.99 -5.97
N PRO A 32 4.08 13.31 -6.53
CA PRO A 32 2.86 12.98 -5.78
C PRO A 32 3.22 12.23 -4.50
N LYS A 33 2.68 12.69 -3.38
CA LYS A 33 3.17 12.31 -2.05
C LYS A 33 3.02 10.82 -1.80
N GLU A 34 1.83 10.26 -1.98
CA GLU A 34 1.64 8.84 -1.69
C GLU A 34 2.31 7.92 -2.73
N LEU A 35 2.53 8.37 -3.98
CA LEU A 35 3.36 7.64 -4.95
C LEU A 35 4.81 7.53 -4.46
N ALA A 36 5.38 8.64 -4.03
CA ALA A 36 6.74 8.67 -3.51
C ALA A 36 6.89 7.80 -2.24
N HIS A 37 5.92 7.84 -1.32
CA HIS A 37 5.95 6.97 -0.14
C HIS A 37 5.82 5.48 -0.51
N ALA A 38 4.94 5.12 -1.45
CA ALA A 38 4.79 3.75 -1.93
C ALA A 38 6.08 3.17 -2.52
N GLU A 39 6.81 3.96 -3.31
CA GLU A 39 8.11 3.57 -3.84
C GLU A 39 9.16 3.39 -2.75
N LEU A 40 9.22 4.31 -1.77
CA LEU A 40 10.13 4.21 -0.64
C LEU A 40 9.85 2.97 0.21
N ALA A 41 8.58 2.69 0.52
CA ALA A 41 8.16 1.48 1.23
C ALA A 41 8.58 0.22 0.46
N THR A 42 8.37 0.19 -0.86
CA THR A 42 8.81 -0.93 -1.72
C THR A 42 10.33 -1.10 -1.68
N ALA A 43 11.09 -0.02 -1.73
CA ALA A 43 12.56 -0.06 -1.67
C ALA A 43 13.06 -0.60 -0.31
N TRP A 44 12.41 -0.22 0.79
CA TRP A 44 12.72 -0.75 2.13
C TRP A 44 12.37 -2.22 2.26
N VAL A 45 11.24 -2.67 1.72
CA VAL A 45 10.90 -4.11 1.68
C VAL A 45 11.99 -4.90 0.96
N HIS A 46 12.46 -4.45 -0.21
CA HIS A 46 13.58 -5.11 -0.90
C HIS A 46 14.87 -5.14 -0.07
N ARG A 47 15.12 -4.11 0.75
CA ARG A 47 16.30 -4.07 1.63
C ARG A 47 16.17 -5.00 2.84
N LEU A 48 14.99 -5.10 3.42
CA LEU A 48 14.73 -5.93 4.61
C LEU A 48 14.53 -7.41 4.25
N ARG A 49 13.95 -7.68 3.08
CA ARG A 49 13.65 -9.02 2.56
C ARG A 49 13.92 -9.07 1.04
N PRO A 50 15.17 -9.34 0.61
CA PRO A 50 15.53 -9.39 -0.80
C PRO A 50 14.78 -10.45 -1.62
N ASP A 51 14.27 -11.49 -0.96
CA ASP A 51 13.48 -12.59 -1.51
C ASP A 51 11.96 -12.39 -1.28
N ALA A 52 11.50 -11.15 -1.07
CA ALA A 52 10.09 -10.83 -0.86
C ALA A 52 9.22 -11.37 -2.01
N GLY A 53 8.15 -12.08 -1.63
CA GLY A 53 7.15 -12.56 -2.57
C GLY A 53 6.32 -11.43 -3.19
N GLU A 54 5.61 -11.78 -4.26
CA GLU A 54 4.77 -10.86 -5.03
C GLU A 54 3.75 -10.15 -4.14
N GLU A 55 3.12 -10.85 -3.21
CA GLU A 55 2.11 -10.30 -2.32
C GLU A 55 2.64 -9.21 -1.39
N LEU A 56 3.84 -9.39 -0.84
CA LEU A 56 4.47 -8.38 0.00
C LEU A 56 4.88 -7.16 -0.81
N LEU A 57 5.38 -7.34 -2.04
CA LEU A 57 5.75 -6.24 -2.93
C LEU A 57 4.52 -5.44 -3.38
N LEU A 58 3.42 -6.11 -3.71
CA LEU A 58 2.13 -5.47 -4.03
C LEU A 58 1.59 -4.69 -2.83
N ALA A 59 1.67 -5.25 -1.61
CA ALA A 59 1.25 -4.56 -0.40
C ALA A 59 2.11 -3.32 -0.10
N ALA A 60 3.44 -3.44 -0.25
CA ALA A 60 4.39 -2.34 -0.10
C ALA A 60 4.11 -1.22 -1.10
N ARG A 61 3.90 -1.57 -2.36
CA ARG A 61 3.56 -0.63 -3.42
C ARG A 61 2.19 0.03 -3.21
N ALA A 62 1.24 -0.66 -2.59
CA ALA A 62 -0.05 -0.11 -2.21
C ALA A 62 -0.04 0.65 -0.86
N HIS A 63 1.13 0.94 -0.30
CA HIS A 63 1.23 1.77 0.89
C HIS A 63 0.54 3.13 0.67
N HIS A 64 -0.35 3.49 1.60
CA HIS A 64 -1.17 4.69 1.54
C HIS A 64 -1.98 4.89 0.24
N LEU A 65 -2.36 3.80 -0.44
CA LEU A 65 -3.13 3.86 -1.69
C LEU A 65 -4.36 4.78 -1.59
N ARG A 66 -4.37 5.88 -2.36
CA ARG A 66 -5.48 6.87 -2.35
C ARG A 66 -5.78 7.48 -0.99
N ARG A 67 -4.79 7.59 -0.10
CA ARG A 67 -4.98 8.10 1.27
C ARG A 67 -5.52 9.54 1.32
N TRP A 68 -5.17 10.40 0.37
CA TRP A 68 -5.69 11.77 0.31
C TRP A 68 -7.21 11.84 0.12
N ALA A 69 -7.84 10.78 -0.39
CA ALA A 69 -9.30 10.72 -0.58
C ALA A 69 -10.07 10.62 0.74
N ILE A 70 -9.41 10.28 1.85
CA ILE A 70 -9.99 10.27 3.19
C ILE A 70 -9.16 11.19 4.10
N PRO A 71 -9.41 12.51 4.06
CA PRO A 71 -8.64 13.49 4.84
C PRO A 71 -8.72 13.24 6.35
N ARG A 72 -7.63 13.53 7.08
CA ARG A 72 -7.60 13.37 8.55
C ARG A 72 -8.64 14.24 9.25
N ASP A 73 -8.85 15.46 8.76
CA ASP A 73 -9.78 16.44 9.32
C ASP A 73 -11.26 16.07 9.12
N SER A 74 -11.57 15.06 8.29
CA SER A 74 -12.91 14.47 8.20
C SER A 74 -13.33 13.64 9.43
N TYR A 75 -12.42 13.45 10.39
CA TYR A 75 -12.66 12.72 11.65
C TYR A 75 -12.40 13.62 12.86
N PRO A 76 -13.10 13.40 14.00
CA PRO A 76 -12.89 14.18 15.22
C PRO A 76 -11.43 14.25 15.66
N GLU A 77 -11.08 15.32 16.37
CA GLU A 77 -9.77 15.46 16.99
C GLU A 77 -9.53 14.43 18.11
N GLY A 78 -8.27 14.31 18.54
CA GLY A 78 -7.87 13.41 19.60
C GLY A 78 -7.66 11.95 19.17
N ARG A 79 -7.24 11.13 20.14
CA ARG A 79 -6.79 9.75 19.93
C ARG A 79 -7.85 8.85 19.30
N ASN A 80 -9.11 8.96 19.77
CA ASN A 80 -10.19 8.10 19.28
C ASN A 80 -10.53 8.37 17.81
N GLY A 81 -10.61 9.65 17.41
CA GLY A 81 -10.83 10.03 16.02
C GLY A 81 -9.69 9.60 15.11
N TYR A 82 -8.44 9.77 15.56
CA TYR A 82 -7.26 9.28 14.82
C TYR A 82 -7.27 7.76 14.62
N LEU A 83 -7.56 6.98 15.68
CA LEU A 83 -7.61 5.52 15.59
C LEU A 83 -8.74 5.04 14.67
N ARG A 84 -9.89 5.72 14.68
CA ARG A 84 -11.00 5.42 13.76
C ARG A 84 -10.58 5.68 12.31
N TRP A 85 -10.00 6.85 12.05
CA TRP A 85 -9.52 7.22 10.71
C TRP A 85 -8.47 6.23 10.18
N ARG A 86 -7.47 5.88 11.00
CA ARG A 86 -6.42 4.92 10.61
C ARG A 86 -7.00 3.55 10.24
N ARG A 87 -7.99 3.05 10.99
CA ARG A 87 -8.66 1.77 10.69
C ARG A 87 -9.46 1.82 9.39
N GLU A 88 -10.18 2.91 9.15
CA GLU A 88 -10.96 3.08 7.92
C GLU A 88 -10.04 3.24 6.70
N LEU A 89 -8.92 3.95 6.83
CA LEU A 89 -7.88 4.01 5.81
C LEU A 89 -7.36 2.62 5.44
N GLN A 90 -6.97 1.80 6.42
CA GLN A 90 -6.46 0.45 6.15
C GLN A 90 -7.47 -0.42 5.39
N LYS A 91 -8.76 -0.35 5.74
CA LYS A 91 -9.83 -1.06 5.02
C LYS A 91 -9.99 -0.53 3.59
N ALA A 92 -9.98 0.79 3.42
CA ALA A 92 -10.13 1.42 2.11
C ALA A 92 -8.96 1.04 1.18
N HIS A 93 -7.72 1.11 1.66
CA HIS A 93 -6.53 0.71 0.92
C HIS A 93 -6.60 -0.76 0.49
N ALA A 94 -6.95 -1.66 1.41
CA ALA A 94 -7.08 -3.09 1.13
C ALA A 94 -8.19 -3.38 0.11
N ALA A 95 -9.35 -2.74 0.24
CA ALA A 95 -10.44 -2.90 -0.72
C ALA A 95 -10.06 -2.38 -2.11
N ASP A 96 -9.36 -1.24 -2.17
CA ASP A 96 -8.99 -0.61 -3.44
C ASP A 96 -7.89 -1.39 -4.17
N VAL A 97 -6.84 -1.82 -3.47
CA VAL A 97 -5.82 -2.68 -4.09
C VAL A 97 -6.44 -4.00 -4.54
N GLY A 98 -7.41 -4.55 -3.79
CA GLY A 98 -8.08 -5.79 -4.17
C GLY A 98 -8.77 -5.66 -5.52
N ARG A 99 -9.52 -4.57 -5.73
CA ARG A 99 -10.15 -4.27 -7.03
C ARG A 99 -9.13 -4.11 -8.17
N ILE A 100 -8.00 -3.47 -7.92
CA ILE A 100 -6.92 -3.33 -8.90
C ILE A 100 -6.37 -4.71 -9.28
N LEU A 101 -6.03 -5.54 -8.30
CA LEU A 101 -5.45 -6.85 -8.52
C LEU A 101 -6.41 -7.83 -9.20
N GLU A 102 -7.69 -7.83 -8.82
CA GLU A 102 -8.73 -8.60 -9.51
C GLU A 102 -8.83 -8.20 -10.99
N GLY A 103 -8.78 -6.89 -11.29
CA GLY A 103 -8.77 -6.37 -12.66
C GLY A 103 -7.56 -6.82 -13.49
N GLU A 104 -6.42 -7.04 -12.84
CA GLU A 104 -5.20 -7.56 -13.48
C GLU A 104 -5.14 -9.09 -13.57
N GLY A 105 -6.13 -9.80 -13.03
CA GLY A 105 -6.25 -11.26 -13.12
C GLY A 105 -5.54 -12.03 -12.00
N TYR A 106 -5.38 -11.42 -10.82
CA TYR A 106 -4.98 -12.16 -9.62
C TYR A 106 -6.12 -13.01 -9.06
N ASP A 107 -5.77 -14.17 -8.51
CA ASP A 107 -6.74 -15.01 -7.82
C ASP A 107 -7.10 -14.45 -6.43
N ALA A 108 -8.22 -14.94 -5.90
CA ALA A 108 -8.76 -14.50 -4.62
C ALA A 108 -7.82 -14.79 -3.43
N THR A 109 -6.94 -15.80 -3.53
CA THR A 109 -5.99 -16.14 -2.46
C THR A 109 -4.89 -15.10 -2.38
N THR A 110 -4.29 -14.73 -3.51
CA THR A 110 -3.30 -13.65 -3.57
C THR A 110 -3.90 -12.32 -3.17
N VAL A 111 -5.09 -11.98 -3.67
CA VAL A 111 -5.79 -10.73 -3.29
C VAL A 111 -6.02 -10.68 -1.78
N ALA A 112 -6.55 -11.75 -1.20
CA ALA A 112 -6.76 -11.82 0.24
C ALA A 112 -5.45 -11.68 1.02
N ARG A 113 -4.35 -12.28 0.55
CA ARG A 113 -3.04 -12.17 1.19
C ARG A 113 -2.53 -10.73 1.22
N VAL A 114 -2.59 -10.01 0.09
CA VAL A 114 -2.21 -8.59 0.01
C VAL A 114 -3.05 -7.73 0.97
N GLN A 115 -4.36 -7.97 1.00
CA GLN A 115 -5.29 -7.29 1.89
C GLN A 115 -4.99 -7.54 3.37
N GLU A 116 -4.55 -8.74 3.75
CA GLU A 116 -4.13 -9.06 5.11
C GLU A 116 -2.88 -8.28 5.53
N ILE A 117 -1.89 -8.18 4.64
CA ILE A 117 -0.64 -7.44 4.88
C ILE A 117 -0.93 -5.96 5.10
N ILE A 118 -1.70 -5.32 4.21
CA ILE A 118 -2.06 -3.88 4.31
C ILE A 118 -2.82 -3.59 5.60
N GLN A 119 -3.74 -4.48 5.99
CA GLN A 119 -4.51 -4.35 7.23
C GLN A 119 -3.71 -4.74 8.48
N LYS A 120 -2.47 -5.18 8.31
CA LYS A 120 -1.56 -5.60 9.38
C LYS A 120 -2.14 -6.71 10.26
N ARG A 121 -2.89 -7.63 9.64
CA ARG A 121 -3.48 -8.77 10.35
C ARG A 121 -2.36 -9.71 10.78
N ARG A 122 -2.43 -10.22 12.01
CA ARG A 122 -1.41 -11.13 12.60
C ARG A 122 0.00 -10.52 12.71
N LEU A 123 0.12 -9.21 12.89
CA LEU A 123 1.41 -8.51 13.05
C LEU A 123 2.35 -9.16 14.10
N SER A 124 1.83 -9.78 15.16
CA SER A 124 2.67 -10.43 16.17
C SER A 124 3.29 -11.76 15.72
N SER A 125 2.85 -12.36 14.62
CA SER A 125 3.23 -13.73 14.23
C SER A 125 3.45 -13.95 12.73
N ASP A 126 3.17 -12.96 11.89
CA ASP A 126 3.31 -13.06 10.43
C ASP A 126 4.55 -12.27 9.96
N PRO A 127 5.62 -12.95 9.50
CA PRO A 127 6.86 -12.30 9.14
C PRO A 127 6.73 -11.27 8.01
N GLU A 128 5.84 -11.48 7.03
CA GLU A 128 5.69 -10.51 5.93
C GLU A 128 4.95 -9.26 6.40
N VAL A 129 3.99 -9.43 7.31
CA VAL A 129 3.29 -8.30 7.93
C VAL A 129 4.24 -7.48 8.79
N GLN A 130 5.17 -8.13 9.48
CA GLN A 130 6.25 -7.47 10.24
C GLN A 130 7.21 -6.73 9.31
N THR A 131 7.69 -7.40 8.25
CA THR A 131 8.53 -6.75 7.24
C THR A 131 7.84 -5.55 6.60
N PHE A 132 6.54 -5.64 6.31
CA PHE A 132 5.76 -4.51 5.83
C PHE A 132 5.70 -3.39 6.88
N GLU A 133 5.43 -3.68 8.15
CA GLU A 133 5.42 -2.66 9.23
C GLU A 133 6.78 -1.95 9.37
N ASP A 134 7.87 -2.71 9.34
CA ASP A 134 9.23 -2.20 9.52
C ASP A 134 9.72 -1.34 8.33
N ALA A 135 9.05 -1.45 7.18
CA ALA A 135 9.39 -0.73 5.96
C ALA A 135 8.71 0.65 5.81
N LEU A 136 7.78 1.01 6.70
CA LEU A 136 6.97 2.26 6.65
C LEU A 136 7.54 3.36 7.55
#